data_AF-A0A2H1X1J0-F1
#
_entry.id   AF-A0A2H1X1J0-F1
#
_cell.length_a   1.000
_cell.length_b   1.000
_cell.length_c   1.000
_cell.angle_alpha   90.00
_cell.angle_beta   90.00
_cell.angle_gamma   90.00
#
_symmetry.space_group_name_H-M   'P 1'
#
loop_
_entity.id
_entity.type
_entity.pdbx_description
1 polymer ?
#
loop_
_entity_poly.entity_id
_entity_poly.type
_entity_poly.pdbx_seq_one_letter_code
_entity_poly.pdbx_strand_id
1 'polypeptide(L)' 'MSYSHKYTWAALPRTQRGTPLVLGGDPKGRNFLYTNGNSVIIRDIENPAISDTYTEHSCQVNVAKYSPSGFYISSG' A
#
# COMPACT_ATOMS: atom_id res chain seq x y z
N MET A 1 -10.74 -14.34 26.38
CA MET A 1 -10.02 -13.12 25.96
C MET A 1 -10.28 -12.88 24.49
N SER A 2 -10.72 -11.68 24.10
CA SER A 2 -10.73 -11.23 22.71
C SER A 2 -9.57 -10.26 22.49
N TYR A 3 -8.95 -10.34 21.32
CA TYR A 3 -7.93 -9.39 20.88
C TYR A 3 -8.53 -8.54 19.76
N SER A 4 -8.28 -7.23 19.80
CA SER A 4 -8.69 -6.30 18.74
C SER A 4 -7.47 -5.56 18.21
N HIS A 5 -7.46 -5.39 16.89
CA HIS A 5 -6.44 -4.63 16.22
C HIS A 5 -6.67 -3.13 16.46
N LYS A 6 -5.65 -2.40 16.93
CA LYS A 6 -5.73 -0.96 17.18
C LYS A 6 -5.05 -0.13 16.08
N TYR A 7 -3.81 -0.46 15.75
CA TYR A 7 -2.97 0.32 14.85
C TYR A 7 -2.02 -0.61 14.09
N THR A 8 -1.80 -0.29 12.82
CA THR A 8 -0.79 -0.95 11.98
C THR A 8 0.25 0.07 11.61
N TRP A 9 1.52 -0.20 11.88
CA TRP A 9 2.63 0.57 11.31
C TRP A 9 3.22 -0.21 10.15
N ALA A 10 2.86 0.18 8.93
CA ALA A 10 3.32 -0.50 7.73
C ALA A 10 4.81 -0.29 7.45
N ALA A 11 5.40 -1.24 6.73
CA ALA A 11 6.76 -1.17 6.24
C ALA A 11 6.93 -0.04 5.22
N LEU A 12 8.15 0.48 5.05
CA LEU A 12 8.46 1.47 4.01
C LEU A 12 8.42 0.85 2.60
N PRO A 13 8.26 1.66 1.54
CA PRO A 13 8.33 1.16 0.17
C PRO A 13 9.68 0.54 -0.15
N ARG A 14 9.66 -0.52 -0.95
CA ARG A 14 10.87 -1.17 -1.44
C ARG A 14 11.59 -0.27 -2.43
N THR A 15 12.85 0.09 -2.14
CA THR A 15 13.68 0.89 -3.04
C THR A 15 14.84 0.05 -3.60
N GLN A 16 15.24 0.35 -4.84
CA GLN A 16 16.40 -0.25 -5.49
C GLN A 16 17.23 0.87 -6.13
N ARG A 17 18.54 0.84 -5.91
CA ARG A 17 19.46 1.88 -6.42
C ARG A 17 19.41 1.94 -7.95
N GLY A 18 19.22 3.13 -8.49
CA GLY A 18 19.15 3.35 -9.94
C GLY A 18 17.81 2.91 -10.56
N THR A 19 16.79 2.62 -9.76
CA THR A 19 15.46 2.20 -10.24
C THR A 19 14.39 3.16 -9.70
N PRO A 20 13.44 3.60 -10.54
CA PRO A 20 12.34 4.44 -10.06
C PRO A 20 11.38 3.65 -9.17
N LEU A 21 10.86 4.32 -8.14
CA LEU A 21 9.76 3.82 -7.33
C LEU A 21 8.46 4.50 -7.77
N VAL A 22 7.44 3.71 -8.07
CA VAL A 22 6.13 4.23 -8.46
C VAL A 22 5.20 4.25 -7.26
N LEU A 23 4.79 5.45 -6.85
CA LEU A 23 3.74 5.64 -5.84
C LEU A 23 2.37 5.77 -6.52
N GLY A 24 1.34 5.21 -5.89
CA GLY A 24 -0.06 5.38 -6.30
C GLY A 24 -0.79 6.30 -5.34
N GLY A 25 -1.44 7.34 -5.85
CA GLY A 25 -2.33 8.19 -5.06
C GLY A 25 -3.77 7.71 -5.17
N ASP A 26 -4.52 7.79 -4.06
CA ASP A 26 -5.97 7.67 -4.08
C ASP A 26 -6.57 8.89 -4.81
N PRO A 27 -7.50 8.71 -5.77
CA PRO A 27 -8.26 9.82 -6.37
C PRO A 27 -8.94 10.73 -5.36
N LYS A 28 -9.26 10.22 -4.16
CA LYS A 28 -9.86 11.00 -3.06
C LYS A 28 -8.83 11.79 -2.24
N GLY A 29 -7.53 11.56 -2.46
CA GLY A 29 -6.44 12.31 -1.83
C GLY A 29 -6.18 11.98 -0.35
N ARG A 30 -6.81 10.95 0.20
CA ARG A 30 -6.67 10.57 1.62
C ARG A 30 -5.53 9.59 1.85
N ASN A 31 -5.44 8.61 0.95
CA ASN A 31 -4.46 7.54 1.04
C ASN A 31 -3.49 7.58 -0.13
N PHE A 32 -2.35 6.94 0.08
CA PHE A 32 -1.45 6.57 -0.99
C PHE A 32 -1.01 5.13 -0.78
N LEU A 33 -0.51 4.51 -1.84
CA LEU A 33 -0.13 3.12 -1.83
C LEU A 33 1.21 2.88 -2.51
N TYR A 34 1.84 1.80 -2.10
CA TYR A 34 3.13 1.34 -2.57
C TYR A 34 3.29 -0.15 -2.27
N THR A 35 4.36 -0.74 -2.77
CA THR A 35 4.61 -2.17 -2.70
C THR A 35 5.83 -2.46 -1.84
N ASN A 36 5.77 -3.59 -1.13
CA ASN A 36 6.92 -4.16 -0.44
C ASN A 36 6.81 -5.69 -0.42
N GLY A 37 7.83 -6.38 -0.92
CA GLY A 37 7.80 -7.83 -1.09
C GLY A 37 6.63 -8.25 -1.98
N ASN A 38 5.82 -9.18 -1.51
CA ASN A 38 4.60 -9.63 -2.17
C ASN A 38 3.33 -8.90 -1.67
N SER A 39 3.49 -7.78 -0.98
CA SER A 39 2.38 -7.05 -0.37
C SER A 39 2.18 -5.67 -0.98
N VAL A 40 0.92 -5.26 -1.08
CA VAL A 40 0.50 -3.90 -1.40
C VAL A 40 0.09 -3.22 -0.10
N ILE A 41 0.65 -2.06 0.16
CA ILE A 41 0.42 -1.28 1.38
C ILE A 41 -0.38 -0.05 1.00
N ILE A 42 -1.49 0.16 1.70
CA ILE A 42 -2.35 1.35 1.60
C ILE A 42 -2.22 2.11 2.91
N ARG A 43 -1.73 3.34 2.86
CA ARG A 43 -1.45 4.14 4.04
C ARG A 43 -2.13 5.49 3.97
N ASP A 44 -2.72 5.91 5.08
CA ASP A 44 -3.25 7.27 5.25
C ASP A 44 -2.10 8.29 5.29
N ILE A 45 -2.31 9.45 4.67
CA ILE A 45 -1.29 10.50 4.57
C ILE A 45 -1.14 11.27 5.89
N GLU A 46 -2.24 11.48 6.61
CA GLU A 46 -2.27 12.26 7.85
C GLU A 46 -1.90 11.42 9.07
N ASN A 47 -2.40 10.18 9.13
CA ASN A 47 -2.16 9.28 10.26
C ASN A 47 -1.49 7.96 9.82
N PRO A 48 -0.16 7.83 9.98
CA PRO A 48 0.58 6.65 9.52
C PRO A 48 0.30 5.37 10.33
N ALA A 49 -0.42 5.46 11.45
CA ALA A 49 -0.86 4.32 12.24
C ALA A 49 -2.09 3.61 11.64
N ILE A 50 -2.73 4.24 10.63
CA ILE A 50 -3.83 3.68 9.86
C ILE A 50 -3.25 3.20 8.53
N SER A 51 -3.11 1.89 8.40
CA SER A 51 -2.68 1.27 7.15
C SER A 51 -3.26 -0.12 6.98
N ASP A 52 -3.64 -0.42 5.74
CA ASP A 52 -4.09 -1.73 5.30
C ASP A 52 -3.03 -2.39 4.42
N THR A 53 -2.95 -3.72 4.50
CA THR A 53 -1.97 -4.51 3.74
C THR A 53 -2.70 -5.63 3.02
N TYR A 54 -2.42 -5.77 1.73
CA TYR A 54 -2.93 -6.83 0.86
C TYR A 54 -1.77 -7.75 0.44
N THR A 55 -1.84 -9.03 0.80
CA THR A 55 -0.72 -9.99 0.67
C THR A 55 -1.13 -11.28 -0.06
N GLU A 56 -1.91 -11.16 -1.12
CA GLU A 56 -2.34 -12.35 -1.89
C GLU A 56 -1.46 -12.63 -3.12
N HIS A 57 -0.49 -11.76 -3.42
CA HIS A 57 0.48 -12.07 -4.47
C HIS A 57 1.41 -13.20 -4.02
N SER A 58 1.55 -14.22 -4.87
CA SER A 58 2.49 -15.32 -4.64
C SER A 58 3.93 -14.92 -4.97
N CYS A 59 4.10 -13.92 -5.83
CA CYS A 59 5.38 -13.36 -6.25
C CYS A 59 5.54 -11.91 -5.78
N GLN A 60 6.72 -11.35 -6.03
CA GLN A 60 7.03 -9.99 -5.63
C GLN A 60 6.24 -8.97 -6.48
N VAL A 61 5.60 -8.01 -5.82
CA VAL A 61 4.84 -6.93 -6.47
C VAL A 61 5.75 -5.74 -6.70
N ASN A 62 5.61 -5.09 -7.86
CA ASN A 62 6.42 -3.95 -8.24
C ASN A 62 5.63 -2.64 -8.16
N VAL A 63 4.39 -2.63 -8.64
CA VAL A 63 3.56 -1.42 -8.73
C VAL A 63 2.13 -1.72 -8.31
N ALA A 64 1.49 -0.76 -7.67
CA ALA A 64 0.06 -0.74 -7.48
C ALA A 64 -0.51 0.63 -7.83
N LYS A 65 -1.76 0.68 -8.31
CA LYS A 65 -2.47 1.92 -8.67
C LYS A 65 -3.96 1.81 -8.39
N TYR A 66 -4.55 2.91 -7.91
CA TYR A 66 -5.99 3.05 -7.80
C TYR A 66 -6.66 3.15 -9.18
N SER A 67 -7.87 2.62 -9.28
CA SER A 67 -8.77 2.91 -10.39
C SER A 67 -9.17 4.39 -10.34
N PRO A 68 -9.45 5.05 -11.48
CA PRO A 68 -9.94 6.42 -11.49
C PRO A 68 -11.24 6.61 -10.69
N SER A 69 -12.05 5.55 -10.55
CA SER A 69 -13.26 5.54 -9.74
C SER A 69 -12.99 5.48 -8.22
N GLY A 70 -11.78 5.11 -7.79
CA GLY A 70 -11.39 5.01 -6.38
C GLY A 70 -12.00 3.80 -5.63
N PHE A 71 -12.59 2.84 -6.35
CA PHE A 71 -13.18 1.64 -5.75
C PHE A 71 -12.28 0.40 -5.80
N TYR A 72 -11.33 0.36 -6.72
CA TYR A 72 -10.48 -0.80 -6.94
C TYR A 72 -9.01 -0.39 -7.02
N ILE A 73 -8.13 -1.35 -6.76
CA ILE A 73 -6.68 -1.20 -6.91
C ILE A 73 -6.20 -2.33 -7.82
N SER A 74 -5.41 -1.98 -8.83
CA SER A 74 -4.68 -2.95 -9.65
C SER A 74 -3.23 -3.00 -9.19
N SER A 75 -2.65 -4.19 -9.10
CA SER A 75 -1.28 -4.41 -8.62
C SER A 75 -0.60 -5.55 -9.38
N GLY A 76 0.72 -5.44 -9.58
CA GLY A 76 1.55 -6.41 -10.28
C GLY A 76 3.04 -6.09 -10.24
#